data_AF-A0A1E3BKI6-F1
#
_entry.id   AF-A0A1E3BKI6-F1
#
_cell.length_a   1.000
_cell.length_b   1.000
_cell.length_c   1.000
_cell.angle_alpha   90.00
_cell.angle_beta   90.00
_cell.angle_gamma   90.00
#
_symmetry.space_group_name_H-M   'P 1'
#
loop_
_entity.id
_entity.type
_entity.pdbx_description
1 polymer ?
#
loop_
_entity_poly.entity_id
_entity_poly.type
_entity_poly.pdbx_seq_one_letter_code
_entity_poly.pdbx_strand_id
1 'polypeptide(L)'
;MHERCWVLMTRVLDVDLIEEHLDLFVRALCHQAKRNEFEPDDSLADDYPELWGQLDKFYHRSKEYLRIHKNGQHPYRGCCEPPDPLNIPELRDLLRHPEKIRRETRNSKTQIIPYTHSRSRTSNIAVPMDVVLMIIDLLPGRRNIKLLLLVFPQWSTLIPQIYWRLRCIHDHFLPEESLPAVDELDWRWFYFNFDQMLSKSLGWLNRRRVMRDMEHIDMLFLTILARSK
;
A
#
# COMPACT_ATOMS: atom_id res chain seq x y z
N MET A 1 -8.50 -2.50 -16.31
CA MET A 1 -8.21 -2.31 -14.88
C MET A 1 -9.21 -3.18 -14.18
N HIS A 2 -8.75 -4.12 -13.36
CA HIS A 2 -9.65 -5.08 -12.71
C HIS A 2 -10.34 -4.43 -11.51
N GLU A 3 -11.54 -4.91 -11.17
CA GLU A 3 -12.34 -4.45 -10.01
C GLU A 3 -11.51 -4.38 -8.72
N ARG A 4 -10.66 -5.38 -8.48
CA ARG A 4 -9.81 -5.44 -7.28
C ARG A 4 -8.70 -4.39 -7.28
N CYS A 5 -8.19 -4.04 -8.46
CA CYS A 5 -7.26 -2.91 -8.61
C CYS A 5 -8.00 -1.57 -8.48
N TRP A 6 -9.26 -1.48 -8.92
CA TRP A 6 -10.08 -0.28 -8.71
C TRP A 6 -10.27 0.00 -7.22
N VAL A 7 -10.60 -1.01 -6.41
CA VAL A 7 -10.70 -0.88 -4.94
C VAL A 7 -9.42 -0.29 -4.33
N LEU A 8 -8.25 -0.71 -4.79
CA LEU A 8 -6.98 -0.15 -4.35
C LEU A 8 -6.77 1.29 -4.87
N MET A 9 -7.18 1.59 -6.10
CA MET A 9 -7.03 2.91 -6.72
C MET A 9 -7.84 3.99 -5.98
N THR A 10 -9.08 3.68 -5.56
CA THR A 10 -9.96 4.61 -4.82
C THR A 10 -9.40 5.12 -3.49
N ARG A 11 -8.22 4.63 -3.09
CA ARG A 11 -7.51 5.01 -1.87
C ARG A 11 -6.33 5.92 -2.11
N VAL A 12 -5.82 5.91 -3.34
CA VAL A 12 -4.76 6.80 -3.80
C VAL A 12 -5.39 8.06 -4.39
N LEU A 13 -6.47 7.88 -5.15
CA LEU A 13 -7.16 8.94 -5.87
C LEU A 13 -8.61 9.11 -5.43
N ASP A 14 -9.06 10.36 -5.42
CA ASP A 14 -10.46 10.71 -5.25
C ASP A 14 -11.28 10.19 -6.44
N VAL A 15 -12.34 9.41 -6.13
CA VAL A 15 -13.22 8.81 -7.14
C VAL A 15 -13.94 9.89 -7.92
N ASP A 16 -14.40 10.94 -7.25
CA ASP A 16 -15.15 12.02 -7.89
C ASP A 16 -14.25 12.77 -8.88
N LEU A 17 -12.97 12.98 -8.52
CA LEU A 17 -11.98 13.59 -9.40
C LEU A 17 -11.66 12.72 -10.62
N ILE A 18 -11.58 11.39 -10.44
CA ILE A 18 -11.40 10.46 -11.57
C ILE A 18 -12.63 10.51 -12.48
N GLU A 19 -13.84 10.52 -11.93
CA GLU A 19 -15.07 10.55 -12.72
C GLU A 19 -15.21 11.85 -13.52
N GLU A 20 -14.85 12.99 -12.92
CA GLU A 20 -14.86 14.31 -13.59
C GLU A 20 -13.85 14.38 -14.76
N HIS A 21 -12.70 13.71 -14.62
CA HIS A 21 -11.58 13.78 -15.59
C HIS A 21 -11.16 12.40 -16.10
N LEU A 22 -12.15 11.55 -16.39
CA LEU A 22 -11.93 10.14 -16.72
C LEU A 22 -11.03 9.94 -17.94
N ASP A 23 -11.13 10.82 -18.94
CA ASP A 23 -10.30 10.76 -20.14
C ASP A 23 -8.82 10.98 -19.82
N LEU A 24 -8.49 11.97 -18.97
CA LEU A 24 -7.13 12.25 -18.53
C LEU A 24 -6.58 11.12 -17.66
N PHE A 25 -7.42 10.54 -16.80
CA PHE A 25 -7.06 9.38 -16.00
C PHE A 25 -6.74 8.15 -16.87
N VAL A 26 -7.55 7.88 -17.90
CA VAL A 26 -7.29 6.81 -18.87
C VAL A 26 -5.99 7.05 -19.64
N ARG A 27 -5.68 8.30 -20.01
CA ARG A 27 -4.37 8.65 -20.61
C ARG A 27 -3.21 8.33 -19.68
N ALA A 28 -3.32 8.70 -18.40
CA ALA A 28 -2.29 8.38 -17.40
C ALA A 28 -2.08 6.86 -17.24
N LEU A 29 -3.18 6.08 -17.23
CA LEU A 29 -3.13 4.61 -17.20
C LEU A 29 -2.40 4.03 -18.42
N CYS A 30 -2.73 4.50 -19.63
CA CYS A 30 -2.08 4.07 -20.86
C CYS A 30 -0.59 4.43 -20.88
N HIS A 31 -0.24 5.63 -20.41
CA HIS A 31 1.15 6.07 -20.30
C HIS A 31 1.96 5.17 -19.36
N GLN A 32 1.42 4.87 -18.17
CA GLN A 32 2.08 3.95 -17.23
C GLN A 32 2.21 2.53 -17.80
N ALA A 33 1.21 2.05 -18.54
CA ALA A 33 1.28 0.75 -19.20
C ALA A 33 2.41 0.69 -20.25
N LYS A 34 2.57 1.74 -21.06
CA LYS A 34 3.67 1.85 -22.04
C LYS A 34 5.04 1.88 -21.36
N ARG A 35 5.19 2.66 -20.29
CA ARG A 35 6.43 2.73 -19.50
C ARG A 35 6.86 1.36 -18.95
N ASN A 36 5.89 0.47 -18.70
CA ASN A 36 6.17 -0.88 -18.26
C ASN A 36 6.53 -1.84 -19.41
N GLU A 37 6.22 -1.51 -20.66
CA GLU A 37 6.49 -2.34 -21.85
C GLU A 37 7.77 -1.92 -22.62
N PHE A 38 8.19 -0.64 -22.53
CA PHE A 38 9.33 -0.08 -23.28
C PHE A 38 10.29 0.73 -22.38
N GLU A 39 11.50 1.04 -22.87
CA GLU A 39 12.38 2.00 -22.18
C GLU A 39 11.67 3.36 -22.03
N PRO A 40 11.88 4.06 -20.89
CA PRO A 40 11.16 5.29 -20.58
C PRO A 40 11.55 6.41 -21.56
N ASP A 41 10.67 6.71 -22.51
CA ASP A 41 10.65 8.00 -23.18
C ASP A 41 9.75 8.93 -22.34
N ASP A 42 10.34 9.99 -21.80
CA ASP A 42 9.67 10.97 -20.92
C ASP A 42 8.76 11.95 -21.70
N SER A 43 8.61 11.74 -23.02
CA SER A 43 7.70 12.54 -23.83
C SER A 43 6.23 12.17 -23.52
N LEU A 44 5.58 13.02 -22.71
CA LEU A 44 4.12 13.10 -22.62
C LEU A 44 3.59 13.63 -23.96
N ALA A 45 3.67 12.84 -25.03
CA ALA A 45 3.28 13.29 -26.36
C ALA A 45 1.74 13.44 -26.40
N ASP A 46 1.31 14.68 -26.63
CA ASP A 46 -0.08 15.15 -26.53
C ASP A 46 -1.01 14.64 -27.64
N ASP A 47 -0.53 13.85 -28.60
CA ASP A 47 -1.35 13.30 -29.68
C ASP A 47 -1.05 11.81 -29.92
N TYR A 48 -1.88 10.93 -29.35
CA TYR A 48 -1.88 9.51 -29.70
C TYR A 48 -3.26 9.06 -30.22
N PRO A 49 -3.48 9.09 -31.55
CA PRO A 49 -4.59 8.38 -32.20
C PRO A 49 -4.58 6.86 -31.91
N GLU A 50 -3.43 6.31 -31.51
CA GLU A 50 -3.19 4.91 -31.15
C GLU A 50 -3.74 4.51 -29.77
N LEU A 51 -4.23 5.46 -28.97
CA LEU A 51 -4.79 5.23 -27.64
C LEU A 51 -5.98 4.26 -27.69
N TRP A 52 -6.81 4.38 -28.73
CA TRP A 52 -8.00 3.53 -28.90
C TRP A 52 -7.66 2.07 -29.21
N GLY A 53 -6.62 1.82 -30.00
CA GLY A 53 -6.14 0.45 -30.25
C GLY A 53 -5.53 -0.23 -29.02
N GLN A 54 -5.10 0.56 -28.02
CA GLN A 54 -4.61 0.06 -26.74
C GLN A 54 -5.74 -0.17 -25.73
N LEU A 55 -6.83 0.60 -25.81
CA LEU A 55 -8.03 0.35 -25.03
C LEU A 55 -8.60 -1.04 -25.30
N ASP A 56 -8.65 -1.47 -26.56
CA ASP A 56 -9.12 -2.82 -26.92
C ASP A 56 -8.26 -3.91 -26.28
N LYS A 57 -6.94 -3.80 -26.36
CA LYS A 57 -6.01 -4.73 -25.69
C LYS A 57 -6.26 -4.77 -24.18
N PHE A 58 -6.51 -3.61 -23.56
CA PHE A 58 -6.78 -3.50 -22.13
C PHE A 58 -8.12 -4.12 -21.73
N TYR A 59 -9.16 -3.93 -22.55
CA TYR A 59 -10.48 -4.51 -22.38
C TYR A 59 -10.44 -6.04 -22.51
N HIS A 60 -9.71 -6.57 -23.50
CA HIS A 60 -9.51 -8.00 -23.68
C HIS A 60 -8.77 -8.65 -22.50
N ARG A 61 -7.65 -8.07 -22.03
CA ARG A 61 -6.93 -8.54 -20.83
C ARG A 61 -7.83 -8.54 -19.58
N SER A 62 -8.70 -7.52 -19.44
CA SER A 62 -9.62 -7.40 -18.31
C SER A 62 -10.70 -8.49 -18.32
N LYS A 63 -11.24 -8.85 -19.49
CA LYS A 63 -12.20 -9.95 -19.64
C LYS A 63 -11.57 -11.32 -19.35
N GLU A 64 -10.33 -11.52 -19.79
CA GLU A 64 -9.58 -12.75 -19.53
C GLU A 64 -9.35 -12.97 -18.04
N TYR A 65 -8.91 -11.93 -17.32
CA TYR A 65 -8.80 -11.96 -15.86
C TYR A 65 -10.13 -12.31 -15.17
N LEU A 66 -11.23 -11.68 -15.60
CA LEU A 66 -12.56 -11.95 -15.02
C LEU A 66 -13.00 -13.41 -15.23
N ARG A 67 -12.75 -13.97 -16.42
CA ARG A 67 -13.08 -15.37 -16.74
C ARG A 67 -12.33 -16.35 -15.84
N ILE A 68 -11.07 -16.07 -15.57
CA ILE A 68 -10.19 -16.93 -14.76
C ILE A 68 -10.60 -16.88 -13.28
N HIS A 69 -10.86 -15.68 -12.76
CA HIS A 69 -11.18 -15.51 -11.34
C HIS A 69 -12.64 -15.77 -10.97
N LYS A 70 -13.62 -15.63 -11.88
CA LYS A 70 -15.04 -15.97 -11.61
C LYS A 70 -15.28 -17.49 -11.51
N ASN A 71 -14.51 -18.29 -12.23
CA ASN A 71 -14.74 -19.74 -12.29
C ASN A 71 -13.97 -20.52 -11.21
N GLY A 72 -13.19 -19.85 -10.35
CA GLY A 72 -12.34 -20.51 -9.34
C GLY A 72 -11.24 -21.40 -9.94
N GLN A 73 -11.15 -21.50 -11.26
CA GLN A 73 -10.11 -22.24 -11.96
C GLN A 73 -8.89 -21.32 -12.12
N HIS A 74 -8.01 -21.33 -11.12
CA HIS A 74 -6.63 -20.92 -11.37
C HIS A 74 -6.04 -21.89 -12.40
N PRO A 75 -5.56 -21.42 -13.58
CA PRO A 75 -4.94 -22.29 -14.54
C PRO A 75 -3.77 -23.03 -13.87
N TYR A 76 -3.74 -24.33 -14.09
CA TYR A 76 -2.70 -25.25 -13.65
C TYR A 76 -1.31 -24.62 -13.86
N ARG A 77 -0.56 -24.49 -12.76
CA ARG A 77 0.90 -24.55 -12.62
C ARG A 77 1.68 -24.35 -13.94
N GLY A 78 1.70 -23.13 -14.47
CA GLY A 78 2.43 -22.81 -15.70
C GLY A 78 2.26 -21.38 -16.22
N CYS A 79 1.11 -20.74 -15.95
CA CYS A 79 0.93 -19.33 -16.24
C CYS A 79 1.23 -18.50 -14.98
N CYS A 80 2.26 -17.67 -15.06
CA CYS A 80 2.65 -16.70 -14.03
C CYS A 80 1.65 -15.53 -13.98
N GLU A 81 0.36 -15.81 -13.76
CA GLU A 81 -0.61 -14.74 -13.61
C GLU A 81 -0.45 -14.07 -12.25
N PRO A 82 -0.48 -12.73 -12.19
CA PRO A 82 -0.23 -12.01 -10.96
C PRO A 82 -1.27 -12.41 -9.90
N PRO A 83 -0.84 -12.91 -8.72
CA PRO A 83 -1.77 -13.26 -7.65
C PRO A 83 -2.62 -12.05 -7.28
N ASP A 84 -3.92 -12.29 -7.08
CA ASP A 84 -4.87 -11.24 -6.74
C ASP A 84 -4.35 -10.34 -5.61
N PRO A 85 -4.20 -9.02 -5.85
CA PRO A 85 -3.58 -8.15 -4.90
C PRO A 85 -4.40 -8.05 -3.62
N LEU A 86 -5.72 -8.24 -3.61
CA LEU A 86 -6.53 -8.18 -2.38
C LEU A 86 -6.56 -9.51 -1.60
N ASN A 87 -6.37 -10.63 -2.29
CA ASN A 87 -6.38 -11.95 -1.69
C ASN A 87 -4.95 -12.50 -1.52
N ILE A 88 -4.37 -12.28 -0.34
CA ILE A 88 -3.02 -12.75 -0.01
C ILE A 88 -3.16 -13.88 1.03
N PRO A 89 -3.08 -15.17 0.62
CA PRO A 89 -3.20 -16.29 1.54
C PRO A 89 -2.15 -16.26 2.64
N GLU A 90 -0.92 -15.86 2.33
CA GLU A 90 0.18 -15.81 3.32
C GLU A 90 -0.09 -14.76 4.40
N LEU A 91 -0.74 -13.65 4.05
CA LEU A 91 -1.18 -12.65 5.03
C LEU A 91 -2.27 -13.22 5.94
N ARG A 92 -3.25 -13.95 5.37
CA ARG A 92 -4.30 -14.59 6.16
C ARG A 92 -3.74 -15.67 7.08
N ASP A 93 -2.81 -16.48 6.61
CA ASP A 93 -2.10 -17.46 7.44
C ASP A 93 -1.32 -16.76 8.57
N LEU A 94 -0.60 -15.69 8.25
CA LEU A 94 0.16 -14.92 9.23
C LEU A 94 -0.74 -14.38 10.34
N LEU A 95 -1.89 -13.80 9.98
CA LEU A 95 -2.85 -13.21 10.93
C LEU A 95 -3.59 -14.27 11.77
N ARG A 96 -3.81 -15.47 11.24
CA ARG A 96 -4.37 -16.62 11.99
C ARG A 96 -3.42 -17.19 13.03
N HIS A 97 -2.13 -16.88 12.92
CA HIS A 97 -1.08 -17.41 13.78
C HIS A 97 -0.32 -16.30 14.51
N PRO A 98 -0.98 -15.50 15.37
CA PRO A 98 -0.35 -14.38 16.09
C PRO A 98 0.83 -14.83 16.96
N GLU A 99 0.88 -16.09 17.39
CA GLU A 99 2.01 -16.69 18.08
C GLU A 99 3.29 -16.74 17.23
N LYS A 100 3.19 -16.91 15.89
CA LYS A 100 4.35 -16.82 14.98
C LYS A 100 4.88 -15.39 14.97
N ILE A 101 3.97 -14.40 14.91
CA ILE A 101 4.31 -12.98 14.93
C ILE A 101 5.01 -12.63 16.25
N ARG A 102 4.47 -13.05 17.40
CA ARG A 102 5.08 -12.85 18.72
C ARG A 102 6.48 -13.47 18.84
N ARG A 103 6.70 -14.66 18.26
CA ARG A 103 8.04 -15.28 18.21
C ARG A 103 8.99 -14.42 17.40
N GLU A 104 8.57 -13.92 16.24
CA GLU A 104 9.39 -13.00 15.45
C GLU A 104 9.66 -11.69 16.18
N THR A 105 8.70 -11.14 16.92
CA THR A 105 8.92 -9.95 17.76
C THR A 105 9.99 -10.19 18.82
N ARG A 106 10.00 -11.37 19.47
CA ARG A 106 10.99 -11.75 20.48
C ARG A 106 12.37 -12.06 19.88
N ASN A 107 12.40 -12.74 18.74
CA ASN A 107 13.62 -13.18 18.07
C ASN A 107 14.27 -12.08 17.26
N SER A 108 13.47 -11.13 16.80
CA SER A 108 13.93 -9.89 16.22
C SER A 108 14.66 -9.15 17.33
N LYS A 109 15.96 -9.40 17.40
CA LYS A 109 16.98 -8.43 17.76
C LYS A 109 16.93 -7.29 16.73
N THR A 110 15.75 -6.75 16.40
CA THR A 110 15.69 -5.35 16.03
C THR A 110 16.41 -4.71 17.19
N GLN A 111 17.61 -4.23 16.91
CA GLN A 111 18.27 -3.32 17.80
C GLN A 111 17.16 -2.31 18.11
N ILE A 112 16.59 -2.38 19.31
CA ILE A 112 16.57 -1.19 20.12
C ILE A 112 18.01 -0.75 20.00
N ILE A 113 18.30 0.10 19.00
CA ILE A 113 19.61 0.71 18.87
C ILE A 113 19.91 1.11 20.29
N PRO A 114 20.98 0.59 20.93
CA PRO A 114 21.29 0.96 22.28
C PRO A 114 21.43 2.47 22.18
N TYR A 115 20.40 3.17 22.61
CA TYR A 115 20.30 4.60 22.47
C TYR A 115 21.31 5.04 23.50
N THR A 116 22.54 5.30 23.07
CA THR A 116 23.42 6.18 23.81
C THR A 116 22.54 7.38 24.11
N HIS A 117 22.28 7.60 25.40
CA HIS A 117 21.51 8.73 25.91
C HIS A 117 22.27 10.03 25.54
N SER A 118 22.37 10.37 24.26
CA SER A 118 22.33 11.75 23.86
C SER A 118 20.89 12.16 24.18
N ARG A 119 20.72 12.75 25.37
CA ARG A 119 19.48 13.39 25.78
C ARG A 119 19.11 14.40 24.71
N SER A 120 18.35 13.96 23.71
CA SER A 120 17.63 14.88 22.86
C SER A 120 16.77 15.74 23.80
N ARG A 121 16.94 17.07 23.74
CA ARG A 121 16.17 18.03 24.55
C ARG A 121 14.66 17.96 24.29
N THR A 122 14.24 17.14 23.33
CA THR A 122 12.83 16.88 22.99
C THR A 122 12.07 16.11 24.07
N SER A 123 12.73 15.49 25.05
CA SER A 123 12.06 14.80 26.16
C SER A 123 11.16 15.72 27.00
N ASN A 124 11.40 17.03 26.95
CA ASN A 124 10.64 18.04 27.69
C ASN A 124 9.40 18.53 26.94
N ILE A 125 9.20 18.11 25.69
CA ILE A 125 8.04 18.49 24.88
C ILE A 125 6.90 17.55 25.24
N ALA A 126 6.06 18.01 26.18
CA ALA A 126 4.82 17.36 26.55
C ALA A 126 3.70 17.85 25.62
N VAL A 127 3.15 16.94 24.83
CA VAL A 127 2.08 17.21 23.87
C VAL A 127 0.91 16.26 24.19
N PRO A 128 -0.34 16.75 24.22
CA PRO A 128 -1.52 15.90 24.38
C PRO A 128 -1.56 14.77 23.34
N MET A 129 -2.07 13.59 23.74
CA MET A 129 -2.06 12.40 22.89
C MET A 129 -2.82 12.62 21.57
N ASP A 130 -3.97 13.25 21.64
CA ASP A 130 -4.78 13.64 20.48
C ASP A 130 -3.99 14.48 19.46
N VAL A 131 -3.16 15.42 19.92
CA VAL A 131 -2.29 16.21 19.04
C VAL A 131 -1.19 15.35 18.41
N VAL A 132 -0.60 14.42 19.16
CA VAL A 132 0.37 13.45 18.61
C VAL A 132 -0.27 12.59 17.53
N LEU A 133 -1.50 12.10 17.74
CA LEU A 133 -2.24 11.32 16.76
C LEU A 133 -2.54 12.15 15.51
N MET A 134 -3.00 13.39 15.65
CA MET A 134 -3.22 14.31 14.51
C MET A 134 -1.95 14.50 13.68
N ILE A 135 -0.80 14.76 14.32
CA ILE A 135 0.48 14.90 13.62
C ILE A 135 0.81 13.63 12.85
N ILE A 136 0.66 12.48 13.50
CA ILE A 136 0.99 11.17 12.93
C ILE A 136 0.05 10.80 11.77
N ASP A 137 -1.21 11.21 11.80
CA ASP A 137 -2.18 11.01 10.72
C ASP A 137 -1.87 11.86 9.49
N LEU A 138 -1.28 13.05 9.68
CA LEU A 138 -0.84 13.94 8.60
C LEU A 138 0.48 13.49 7.95
N LEU A 139 1.24 12.59 8.57
CA LEU A 139 2.52 12.15 8.01
C LEU A 139 2.34 11.14 6.88
N PRO A 140 2.93 11.39 5.70
CA PRO A 140 2.85 10.45 4.59
C PRO A 140 3.76 9.25 4.86
N GLY A 141 3.14 8.07 4.98
CA GLY A 141 3.83 6.79 4.99
C GLY A 141 4.60 6.43 6.27
N ARG A 142 4.83 5.13 6.43
CA ARG A 142 5.45 4.49 7.61
C ARG A 142 6.83 5.04 7.97
N ARG A 143 7.63 5.43 6.98
CA ARG A 143 9.01 5.92 7.19
C ARG A 143 9.03 7.21 7.99
N ASN A 144 8.17 8.17 7.65
CA ASN A 144 8.12 9.47 8.32
C ASN A 144 7.62 9.33 9.75
N ILE A 145 6.62 8.47 9.98
CA ILE A 145 6.14 8.14 11.32
C ILE A 145 7.25 7.49 12.15
N LYS A 146 7.99 6.54 11.57
CA LYS A 146 9.12 5.88 12.25
C LYS A 146 10.21 6.88 12.63
N LEU A 147 10.54 7.83 11.74
CA LEU A 147 11.49 8.90 12.02
C LEU A 147 10.99 9.84 13.14
N LEU A 148 9.72 10.24 13.11
CA LEU A 148 9.12 11.05 14.17
C LEU A 148 9.25 10.36 15.53
N LEU A 149 8.90 9.08 15.63
CA LEU A 149 9.00 8.31 16.86
C LEU A 149 10.45 8.05 17.30
N LEU A 150 11.42 8.13 16.40
CA LEU A 150 12.84 8.10 16.74
C LEU A 150 13.31 9.43 17.36
N VAL A 151 12.75 10.56 16.91
CA VAL A 151 13.05 11.91 17.45
C VAL A 151 12.33 12.16 18.77
N PHE A 152 11.11 11.64 18.91
CA PHE A 152 10.25 11.75 20.10
C PHE A 152 9.91 10.37 20.67
N PRO A 153 10.89 9.67 21.30
CA PRO A 153 10.69 8.31 21.78
C PRO A 153 9.58 8.20 22.83
N GLN A 154 9.32 9.26 23.60
CA GLN A 154 8.25 9.30 24.60
C GLN A 154 6.84 9.30 23.99
N TRP A 155 6.69 9.76 22.75
CA TRP A 155 5.38 9.68 22.06
C TRP A 155 5.03 8.25 21.70
N SER A 156 6.04 7.41 21.53
CA SER A 156 5.88 6.04 21.11
C SER A 156 5.16 5.15 22.14
N THR A 157 5.21 5.53 23.42
CA THR A 157 4.49 4.87 24.52
C THR A 157 3.12 5.46 24.79
N LEU A 158 2.83 6.68 24.30
CA LEU A 158 1.54 7.34 24.47
C LEU A 158 0.47 6.77 23.51
N ILE A 159 0.89 6.25 22.36
CA ILE A 159 -0.03 5.83 21.30
C ILE A 159 -0.57 4.42 21.62
N PRO A 160 -1.90 4.25 21.77
CA PRO A 160 -2.48 2.99 22.19
C PRO A 160 -2.45 1.94 21.06
N GLN A 161 -2.45 0.66 21.42
CA GLN A 161 -2.42 -0.46 20.45
C GLN A 161 -3.63 -0.46 19.51
N ILE A 162 -4.80 0.01 19.97
CA ILE A 162 -6.00 0.15 19.12
C ILE A 162 -5.76 1.07 17.93
N TYR A 163 -5.01 2.17 18.12
CA TYR A 163 -4.67 3.09 17.04
C TYR A 163 -3.81 2.39 15.97
N TRP A 164 -2.76 1.68 16.40
CA TRP A 164 -1.90 0.92 15.49
C TRP A 164 -2.66 -0.18 14.75
N ARG A 165 -3.61 -0.85 15.42
CA ARG A 165 -4.48 -1.85 14.78
C ARG A 165 -5.33 -1.22 13.68
N LEU A 166 -6.04 -0.13 13.98
CA LEU A 166 -6.88 0.56 13.01
C LEU A 166 -6.07 1.07 11.82
N ARG A 167 -4.90 1.65 12.09
CA ARG A 167 -4.00 2.12 11.03
C ARG A 167 -3.42 0.98 10.19
N CYS A 168 -3.05 -0.15 10.80
CA CYS A 168 -2.68 -1.37 10.07
C CYS A 168 -3.77 -1.83 9.11
N ILE A 169 -5.03 -1.90 9.60
CA ILE A 169 -6.17 -2.33 8.78
C ILE A 169 -6.34 -1.38 7.59
N HIS A 170 -6.31 -0.08 7.86
CA HIS A 170 -6.47 0.96 6.86
C HIS A 170 -5.34 0.95 5.82
N ASP A 171 -4.09 1.06 6.26
CA ASP A 171 -2.93 1.23 5.39
C ASP A 171 -2.53 -0.05 4.66
N HIS A 172 -2.94 -1.24 5.15
CA HIS A 172 -2.54 -2.53 4.57
C HIS A 172 -3.71 -3.34 4.01
N PHE A 173 -4.95 -2.84 4.03
CA PHE A 173 -6.15 -3.54 3.57
C PHE A 173 -6.24 -4.95 4.16
N LEU A 174 -6.19 -5.01 5.49
CA LEU A 174 -6.27 -6.28 6.18
C LEU A 174 -7.74 -6.76 6.20
N PRO A 175 -8.00 -8.05 5.94
CA PRO A 175 -9.35 -8.60 5.99
C PRO A 175 -9.85 -8.61 7.45
N GLU A 176 -10.98 -7.95 7.72
CA GLU A 176 -11.49 -7.74 9.08
C GLU A 176 -11.88 -9.05 9.79
N GLU A 177 -12.37 -10.03 9.03
CA GLU A 177 -12.87 -11.32 9.52
C GLU A 177 -11.82 -12.23 10.19
N SER A 178 -10.53 -11.95 10.03
CA SER A 178 -9.44 -12.81 10.53
C SER A 178 -8.37 -12.04 11.30
N LEU A 179 -8.72 -10.90 11.89
CA LEU A 179 -7.77 -10.10 12.64
C LEU A 179 -7.65 -10.56 14.10
N PRO A 180 -6.43 -10.68 14.63
CA PRO A 180 -6.24 -10.79 16.07
C PRO A 180 -6.94 -9.68 16.85
N ALA A 181 -7.21 -9.95 18.13
CA ALA A 181 -7.68 -8.93 19.06
C ALA A 181 -6.60 -7.85 19.31
N VAL A 182 -7.01 -6.74 19.92
CA VAL A 182 -6.13 -5.58 20.17
C VAL A 182 -4.94 -5.95 21.07
N ASP A 183 -5.16 -6.82 22.04
CA ASP A 183 -4.20 -7.29 23.02
C ASP A 183 -3.45 -8.58 22.60
N GLU A 184 -3.87 -9.19 21.50
CA GLU A 184 -3.23 -10.40 20.98
C GLU A 184 -1.90 -10.12 20.27
N LEU A 185 -1.66 -8.88 19.84
CA LEU A 185 -0.49 -8.50 19.07
C LEU A 185 0.11 -7.18 19.55
N ASP A 186 1.44 -7.06 19.44
CA ASP A 186 2.04 -5.73 19.38
C ASP A 186 1.81 -5.14 17.98
N TRP A 187 0.66 -4.46 17.82
CA TRP A 187 0.23 -3.85 16.57
C TRP A 187 1.20 -2.78 16.08
N ARG A 188 1.85 -2.06 16.99
CA ARG A 188 2.90 -1.10 16.63
C ARG A 188 4.07 -1.81 15.96
N TRP A 189 4.60 -2.86 16.59
CA TRP A 189 5.71 -3.62 16.01
C TRP A 189 5.29 -4.23 14.67
N PHE A 190 4.09 -4.81 14.61
CA PHE A 190 3.57 -5.41 13.39
C PHE A 190 3.47 -4.39 12.24
N TYR A 191 2.91 -3.21 12.49
CA TYR A 191 2.79 -2.13 11.49
C TYR A 191 4.14 -1.77 10.84
N PHE A 192 5.20 -1.65 11.64
CA PHE A 192 6.52 -1.28 11.13
C PHE A 192 7.30 -2.43 10.50
N ASN A 193 6.97 -3.69 10.80
CA ASN A 193 7.68 -4.87 10.30
C ASN A 193 6.87 -5.66 9.27
N PHE A 194 5.66 -5.21 8.95
CA PHE A 194 4.72 -5.89 8.06
C PHE A 194 5.35 -6.32 6.73
N ASP A 195 6.09 -5.41 6.07
CA ASP A 195 6.77 -5.70 4.79
C ASP A 195 7.85 -6.77 4.92
N GLN A 196 8.56 -6.80 6.05
CA GLN A 196 9.61 -7.76 6.31
C GLN A 196 9.02 -9.16 6.50
N MET A 197 7.92 -9.26 7.25
CA MET A 197 7.24 -10.54 7.52
C MET A 197 6.71 -11.18 6.24
N LEU A 198 6.24 -10.36 5.30
CA LEU A 198 5.70 -10.82 4.01
C LEU A 198 6.69 -10.66 2.85
N SER A 199 7.98 -10.45 3.15
CA SER A 199 9.02 -10.23 2.13
C SER A 199 9.14 -11.38 1.12
N LYS A 200 8.75 -12.60 1.52
CA LYS A 200 8.74 -13.80 0.67
C LYS A 200 7.37 -14.11 0.05
N SER A 201 6.30 -13.41 0.43
CA SER A 201 4.97 -13.62 -0.14
C SER A 201 4.90 -13.00 -1.52
N LEU A 202 4.69 -13.83 -2.54
CA LEU A 202 4.50 -13.36 -3.92
C LEU A 202 3.24 -12.50 -4.04
N GLY A 203 2.17 -12.85 -3.33
CA GLY A 203 0.94 -12.05 -3.25
C GLY A 203 1.19 -10.65 -2.69
N TRP A 204 1.97 -10.55 -1.60
CA TRP A 204 2.34 -9.27 -1.00
C TRP A 204 3.24 -8.43 -1.91
N LEU A 205 4.26 -9.04 -2.51
CA LEU A 205 5.13 -8.36 -3.47
C LEU A 205 4.32 -7.84 -4.66
N ASN A 206 3.35 -8.62 -5.15
CA ASN A 206 2.45 -8.17 -6.21
C ASN A 206 1.55 -7.00 -5.78
N ARG A 207 0.92 -7.07 -4.59
CA ARG A 207 0.14 -5.93 -4.05
C ARG A 207 1.00 -4.66 -3.98
N ARG A 208 2.23 -4.77 -3.47
CA ARG A 208 3.16 -3.62 -3.38
C ARG A 208 3.51 -3.05 -4.74
N ARG A 209 3.74 -3.90 -5.74
CA ARG A 209 3.97 -3.46 -7.12
C ARG A 209 2.76 -2.69 -7.64
N VAL A 210 1.56 -3.26 -7.51
CA VAL A 210 0.31 -2.64 -7.95
C VAL A 210 0.09 -1.28 -7.28
N MET A 211 0.28 -1.18 -5.95
CA MET A 211 0.16 0.09 -5.22
C MET A 211 1.15 1.14 -5.72
N ARG A 212 2.41 0.75 -5.97
CA ARG A 212 3.42 1.69 -6.53
C ARG A 212 3.04 2.16 -7.94
N ASP A 213 2.53 1.25 -8.78
CA ASP A 213 2.04 1.62 -10.09
C ASP A 213 0.87 2.62 -9.99
N MET A 214 -0.02 2.44 -9.00
CA MET A 214 -1.13 3.38 -8.74
C MET A 214 -0.64 4.75 -8.28
N GLU A 215 0.32 4.82 -7.35
CA GLU A 215 0.96 6.08 -6.93
C GLU A 215 1.61 6.81 -8.12
N HIS A 216 2.22 6.08 -9.05
CA HIS A 216 2.75 6.68 -10.27
C HIS A 216 1.65 7.20 -11.21
N ILE A 217 0.56 6.44 -11.38
CA ILE A 217 -0.59 6.85 -12.18
C ILE A 217 -1.22 8.11 -11.60
N ASP A 218 -1.37 8.19 -10.28
CA ASP A 218 -1.85 9.38 -9.56
C ASP A 218 -1.00 10.61 -9.88
N MET A 219 0.33 10.52 -9.69
CA MET A 219 1.24 11.62 -10.03
C MET A 219 1.14 12.06 -11.50
N LEU A 220 1.06 11.09 -12.43
CA LEU A 220 0.90 11.39 -13.86
C LEU A 220 -0.44 12.06 -14.15
N PHE A 221 -1.52 11.54 -13.60
CA PHE A 221 -2.86 12.09 -13.75
C PHE A 221 -2.95 13.53 -13.23
N LEU A 222 -2.46 13.79 -12.02
CA LEU A 222 -2.44 15.14 -11.45
C LEU A 222 -1.55 16.10 -12.27
N THR A 223 -0.45 15.60 -12.84
CA THR A 223 0.42 16.40 -13.72
C THR A 223 -0.29 16.77 -15.03
N ILE A 224 -0.97 15.81 -15.65
CA ILE A 224 -1.75 16.04 -16.89
C ILE A 224 -2.89 17.03 -16.59
N LEU A 225 -3.62 16.82 -15.49
CA LEU A 225 -4.71 17.69 -15.06
C LEU A 225 -4.26 19.12 -14.78
N ALA A 226 -3.07 19.31 -14.21
CA ALA A 226 -2.53 20.64 -13.96
C ALA A 226 -2.13 21.38 -15.25
N ARG A 227 -1.85 20.66 -16.35
CA ARG A 227 -1.50 21.22 -17.65
C ARG A 227 -2.70 21.50 -18.56
N SER A 228 -3.83 20.85 -18.30
CA SER A 228 -5.07 21.03 -19.06
C SER A 228 -5.94 22.20 -18.57
N LYS A 229 -5.55 22.83 -17.45
CA LYS A 229 -6.15 24.06 -16.92
C LYS A 229 -5.37 25.28 -17.39
#